data_AF-A0A382XHI0-F1
#
_entry.id   AF-A0A382XHI0-F1
#
_cell.length_a   1.000
_cell.length_b   1.000
_cell.length_c   1.000
_cell.angle_alpha   90.00
_cell.angle_beta   90.00
_cell.angle_gamma   90.00
#
_symmetry.space_group_name_H-M   'P 1'
#
loop_
_entity.id
_entity.type
_entity.pdbx_description
1 polymer ?
#
loop_
_entity_poly.entity_id
_entity_poly.type
_entity_poly.pdbx_seq_one_letter_code
_entity_poly.pdbx_strand_id
1 'polypeptide(L)'
;MLLIYTHASAEQKIAYLDMKFVLNNSKAGKGAQDYLQKSFKENQQKFLDEENALKKKENDLLAQKTILTKKEYQKKSDDLRKKVIDYQSQRRTALEKITLQRAEARQKLLEKLDPIMKT
;
A
#
# COMPACT_ATOMS: atom_id res chain seq x y z
N MET A 1 -46.99 -46.81 16.55
CA MET A 1 -46.43 -45.47 16.24
C MET A 1 -45.08 -45.71 15.58
N LEU A 2 -44.96 -45.47 14.27
CA LEU A 2 -43.73 -45.72 13.51
C LEU A 2 -42.91 -44.43 13.49
N LEU A 3 -41.71 -44.43 14.09
CA LEU A 3 -40.77 -43.31 14.01
C LEU A 3 -39.95 -43.43 12.73
N ILE A 4 -40.21 -42.55 11.77
CA ILE A 4 -39.44 -42.46 10.52
C ILE A 4 -38.25 -41.52 10.79
N TYR A 5 -37.04 -42.08 10.86
CA TYR A 5 -35.80 -41.29 10.95
C TYR A 5 -35.26 -41.04 9.53
N THR A 6 -35.38 -39.80 9.05
CA THR A 6 -34.68 -39.37 7.83
C THR A 6 -33.24 -38.99 8.21
N HIS A 7 -32.27 -39.82 7.85
CA HIS A 7 -30.85 -39.44 7.92
C HIS A 7 -30.57 -38.42 6.83
N ALA A 8 -30.43 -37.14 7.19
CA ALA A 8 -29.84 -36.15 6.31
C ALA A 8 -28.33 -36.39 6.24
N SER A 9 -27.87 -37.09 5.21
CA SER A 9 -26.44 -37.22 4.92
C SER A 9 -25.98 -36.00 4.13
N ALA A 10 -25.16 -35.15 4.74
CA ALA A 10 -24.44 -34.12 4.00
C ALA A 10 -23.22 -34.76 3.32
N GLU A 11 -23.40 -35.18 2.07
CA GLU A 11 -22.36 -35.81 1.23
C GLU A 11 -21.23 -34.83 0.82
N GLN A 12 -21.40 -33.53 1.09
CA GLN A 12 -20.40 -32.51 0.72
C GLN A 12 -19.36 -32.30 1.82
N LYS A 13 -18.13 -32.74 1.54
CA LYS A 13 -16.93 -32.35 2.32
C LYS A 13 -16.60 -30.89 2.02
N ILE A 14 -17.00 -29.99 2.92
CA ILE A 14 -16.64 -28.57 2.83
C ILE A 14 -15.28 -28.36 3.52
N ALA A 15 -14.28 -27.93 2.76
CA ALA A 15 -12.99 -27.50 3.27
C ALA A 15 -12.80 -26.00 3.00
N TYR A 16 -12.15 -25.29 3.92
CA TYR A 16 -11.83 -23.87 3.79
C TYR A 16 -10.32 -23.65 3.94
N LEU A 17 -9.79 -22.71 3.17
CA LEU A 17 -8.39 -22.33 3.21
C LEU A 17 -8.21 -21.03 4.00
N ASP A 18 -7.40 -21.09 5.07
CA ASP A 18 -6.98 -19.87 5.75
C ASP A 18 -5.86 -19.18 4.97
N MET A 19 -6.26 -18.26 4.08
CA MET A 19 -5.33 -17.46 3.28
C MET A 19 -4.39 -16.60 4.14
N LYS A 20 -4.81 -16.17 5.33
CA LYS A 20 -3.94 -15.41 6.24
C LYS A 20 -2.83 -16.31 6.76
N PHE A 21 -3.15 -17.54 7.14
CA PHE A 21 -2.14 -18.52 7.56
C PHE A 21 -1.15 -18.81 6.43
N VAL A 22 -1.62 -19.05 5.20
CA VAL A 22 -0.72 -19.34 4.07
C VAL A 22 0.17 -18.15 3.74
N LEU A 23 -0.36 -16.93 3.72
CA LEU A 23 0.42 -15.72 3.46
C LEU A 23 1.49 -15.47 4.53
N ASN A 24 1.22 -15.80 5.80
CA ASN A 24 2.15 -15.55 6.90
C ASN A 24 3.19 -16.66 7.09
N ASN A 25 2.88 -17.89 6.69
CA ASN A 25 3.73 -19.05 6.99
C ASN A 25 4.43 -19.64 5.74
N SER A 26 3.92 -19.39 4.53
CA SER A 26 4.60 -19.83 3.32
C SER A 26 5.86 -19.00 3.03
N LYS A 27 6.87 -19.63 2.43
CA LYS A 27 8.10 -18.94 1.99
C LYS A 27 7.79 -17.80 1.00
N ALA A 28 6.89 -18.05 0.05
CA ALA A 28 6.46 -17.05 -0.92
C ALA A 28 5.69 -15.89 -0.26
N GLY A 29 4.78 -16.20 0.67
CA GLY A 29 4.02 -15.22 1.42
C GLY A 29 4.91 -14.32 2.30
N LYS A 30 5.84 -14.90 3.06
CA LYS A 30 6.83 -14.15 3.84
C LYS A 30 7.69 -13.25 2.96
N GLY A 31 8.25 -13.77 1.87
CA GLY A 31 9.07 -12.97 0.95
C GLY A 31 8.31 -11.78 0.35
N ALA A 32 7.03 -11.97 -0.01
CA ALA A 32 6.19 -10.88 -0.48
C ALA A 32 5.90 -9.83 0.62
N GLN A 33 5.64 -10.27 1.85
CA GLN A 33 5.41 -9.38 2.99
C GLN A 33 6.65 -8.55 3.33
N ASP A 34 7.82 -9.19 3.38
CA ASP A 34 9.09 -8.52 3.69
C ASP A 34 9.41 -7.46 2.64
N TYR A 35 9.23 -7.78 1.36
CA TYR A 35 9.41 -6.83 0.27
C TYR A 35 8.46 -5.63 0.38
N LEU A 36 7.17 -5.89 0.59
CA LEU A 36 6.16 -4.83 0.73
C LEU A 36 6.42 -3.96 1.96
N GLN A 37 6.82 -4.56 3.09
CA GLN A 37 7.14 -3.84 4.31
C GLN A 37 8.39 -2.96 4.13
N LYS A 38 9.43 -3.49 3.48
CA LYS A 38 10.63 -2.73 3.14
C LYS A 38 10.29 -1.54 2.24
N SER A 39 9.57 -1.78 1.15
CA SER A 39 9.16 -0.71 0.23
C SER A 39 8.30 0.36 0.92
N PHE A 40 7.39 -0.03 1.82
CA PHE A 40 6.61 0.91 2.62
C PHE A 40 7.49 1.78 3.52
N LYS A 41 8.43 1.17 4.26
CA LYS A 41 9.35 1.90 5.16
C LYS A 41 10.26 2.86 4.39
N GLU A 42 10.82 2.42 3.27
CA GLU A 42 11.66 3.26 2.41
C GLU A 42 10.88 4.46 1.85
N ASN A 43 9.66 4.23 1.37
CA ASN A 43 8.78 5.30 0.92
C ASN A 43 8.42 6.26 2.06
N GLN A 44 8.13 5.74 3.26
CA GLN A 44 7.83 6.57 4.43
C GLN A 44 8.98 7.51 4.78
N GLN A 45 10.22 6.99 4.83
CA GLN A 45 11.39 7.81 5.13
C GLN A 45 11.61 8.88 4.05
N LYS A 46 11.55 8.48 2.76
CA LYS A 46 11.66 9.41 1.64
C LYS A 46 10.66 10.56 1.73
N PHE A 47 9.38 10.26 1.99
CA PHE A 47 8.34 11.28 2.07
C PHE A 47 8.45 12.16 3.32
N LEU A 48 9.02 11.66 4.42
CA LEU A 48 9.33 12.47 5.60
C LEU A 48 10.43 13.49 5.29
N ASP A 49 11.48 13.05 4.60
CA ASP A 49 12.60 13.93 4.21
C ASP A 49 12.15 15.01 3.21
N GLU A 50 11.33 14.64 2.22
CA GLU A 50 10.74 15.58 1.28
C GLU A 50 9.80 16.59 1.97
N GLU A 51 8.97 16.14 2.91
CA GLU A 51 8.09 17.02 3.69
C GLU A 51 8.91 18.06 4.49
N ASN A 52 9.97 17.62 5.16
CA ASN A 52 10.86 18.50 5.92
C ASN A 52 11.55 19.51 4.99
N ALA A 53 12.00 19.09 3.81
CA ALA A 53 12.60 19.97 2.82
C ALA A 53 11.60 21.02 2.28
N LEU A 54 10.34 20.64 2.07
CA LEU A 54 9.28 21.56 1.65
C LEU A 54 8.97 22.59 2.74
N LYS A 55 8.81 22.15 4.00
CA LYS A 55 8.60 23.05 5.15
C LYS A 55 9.74 24.04 5.33
N LYS A 56 10.99 23.59 5.15
CA LYS A 56 12.16 24.47 5.20
C LYS A 56 12.09 25.54 4.11
N LYS A 57 11.79 25.15 2.87
CA LYS A 57 11.64 26.10 1.75
C LYS A 57 10.51 27.09 1.96
N GLU A 58 9.41 26.66 2.58
CA GLU A 58 8.30 27.54 2.94
C GLU A 58 8.75 28.60 3.97
N ASN A 59 9.41 28.17 5.05
CA ASN A 59 9.94 29.08 6.06
C ASN A 59 10.98 30.07 5.48
N ASP A 60 11.89 29.58 4.64
CA ASP A 60 12.90 30.41 3.96
C ASP A 60 12.23 31.45 3.04
N LEU A 61 11.16 31.06 2.33
CA LEU A 61 10.41 31.97 1.48
C LEU A 61 9.70 33.04 2.30
N LEU A 62 9.09 32.67 3.44
CA LEU A 62 8.44 33.61 4.36
C LEU A 62 9.44 34.63 4.93
N ALA A 63 10.64 34.19 5.32
CA ALA A 63 11.70 35.07 5.81
C ALA A 63 12.20 36.05 4.74
N GLN A 64 12.19 35.64 3.47
CA GLN A 64 12.62 36.47 2.34
C GLN A 64 11.53 37.42 1.81
N LYS A 65 10.33 37.43 2.42
CA LYS A 65 9.18 38.24 1.94
C LYS A 65 9.46 39.75 1.90
N THR A 66 10.27 40.25 2.82
CA THR A 66 10.64 41.68 2.91
C THR A 66 11.80 42.05 2.00
N ILE A 67 12.57 41.07 1.51
CA ILE A 67 13.79 41.26 0.71
C ILE A 67 13.48 41.11 -0.79
N LEU A 68 12.59 40.17 -1.14
CA LEU A 68 12.27 39.87 -2.53
C LEU A 68 11.28 40.85 -3.13
N THR A 69 11.40 41.10 -4.42
CA THR A 69 10.35 41.81 -5.15
C THR A 69 9.08 40.96 -5.21
N LYS A 70 7.92 41.62 -5.33
CA LYS A 70 6.61 40.95 -5.44
C LYS A 70 6.61 39.88 -6.55
N LYS A 71 7.25 40.16 -7.68
CA LYS A 71 7.32 39.25 -8.83
C LYS A 71 8.17 38.00 -8.54
N GLU A 72 9.32 38.16 -7.90
CA GLU A 72 10.19 37.04 -7.53
C GLU A 72 9.58 36.19 -6.44
N TYR A 73 8.95 36.82 -5.45
CA TYR A 73 8.22 36.14 -4.40
C TYR A 73 7.08 35.29 -4.99
N GLN A 74 6.28 35.87 -5.88
CA GLN A 74 5.21 35.16 -6.60
C GLN A 74 5.76 33.92 -7.32
N LYS A 75 6.84 34.07 -8.09
CA LYS A 75 7.46 32.96 -8.84
C LYS A 75 7.94 31.84 -7.92
N LYS A 76 8.60 32.17 -6.81
CA LYS A 76 9.07 31.18 -5.82
C LYS A 76 7.89 30.50 -5.12
N SER A 77 6.83 31.24 -4.80
CA SER A 77 5.62 30.70 -4.19
C SER A 77 4.88 29.73 -5.12
N ASP A 78 4.81 30.04 -6.41
CA ASP A 78 4.15 29.18 -7.39
C ASP A 78 4.97 27.89 -7.64
N ASP A 79 6.29 27.99 -7.67
CA ASP A 79 7.19 26.83 -7.72
C ASP A 79 7.05 25.95 -6.48
N LEU A 80 6.99 26.54 -5.29
CA LEU A 80 6.77 25.80 -4.05
C LEU A 80 5.42 25.07 -4.06
N ARG A 81 4.34 25.74 -4.51
CA ARG A 81 3.02 25.12 -4.66
C ARG A 81 3.05 23.92 -5.61
N LYS A 82 3.70 24.04 -6.76
CA LYS A 82 3.87 22.92 -7.71
C LYS A 82 4.55 21.73 -7.05
N LYS A 83 5.65 21.97 -6.32
CA LYS A 83 6.38 20.91 -5.59
C LYS A 83 5.53 20.23 -4.52
N VAL A 84 4.69 20.99 -3.81
CA VAL A 84 3.76 20.42 -2.82
C VAL A 84 2.72 19.53 -3.50
N ILE A 85 2.16 19.94 -4.64
CA ILE A 85 1.20 19.14 -5.41
C ILE A 85 1.87 17.86 -5.92
N ASP A 86 3.09 17.97 -6.47
CA ASP A 86 3.86 16.82 -6.94
C ASP A 86 4.15 15.83 -5.79
N TYR A 87 4.58 16.33 -4.64
CA TYR A 87 4.79 15.52 -3.42
C TYR A 87 3.52 14.74 -3.03
N GLN A 88 2.37 15.43 -2.98
CA GLN A 88 1.09 14.79 -2.64
C GLN A 88 0.72 13.71 -3.66
N SER A 89 0.91 13.99 -4.94
CA SER A 89 0.66 13.05 -6.03
C SER A 89 1.57 11.82 -5.93
N GLN A 90 2.88 12.01 -5.76
CA GLN A 90 3.85 10.94 -5.60
C GLN A 90 3.55 10.06 -4.39
N ARG A 91 3.18 10.67 -3.26
CA ARG A 91 2.80 9.95 -2.04
C ARG A 91 1.58 9.07 -2.26
N ARG A 92 0.55 9.57 -2.95
CA ARG A 92 -0.63 8.79 -3.31
C ARG A 92 -0.26 7.61 -4.22
N THR A 93 0.47 7.88 -5.31
CA THR A 93 0.90 6.85 -6.27
C THR A 93 1.74 5.75 -5.61
N ALA A 94 2.61 6.10 -4.66
CA ALA A 94 3.40 5.12 -3.91
C ALA A 94 2.52 4.18 -3.06
N LEU A 95 1.46 4.72 -2.43
CA LEU A 95 0.51 3.91 -1.65
C LEU A 95 -0.36 3.03 -2.55
N GLU A 96 -0.81 3.55 -3.69
CA GLU A 96 -1.54 2.80 -4.71
C GLU A 96 -0.70 1.63 -5.23
N LYS A 97 0.59 1.88 -5.52
CA LYS A 97 1.53 0.85 -5.97
C LYS A 97 1.67 -0.28 -4.95
N ILE A 98 1.83 0.03 -3.67
CA ILE A 98 1.90 -0.98 -2.60
C ILE A 98 0.60 -1.80 -2.53
N THR A 99 -0.54 -1.13 -2.71
CA THR A 99 -1.87 -1.78 -2.70
C THR A 99 -2.01 -2.74 -3.87
N LEU A 100 -1.63 -2.31 -5.07
CA LEU A 100 -1.63 -3.12 -6.28
C LEU A 100 -0.70 -4.33 -6.14
N GLN A 101 0.54 -4.12 -5.70
CA GLN A 101 1.50 -5.20 -5.49
C GLN A 101 1.00 -6.22 -4.46
N ARG A 102 0.28 -5.79 -3.42
CA ARG A 102 -0.35 -6.69 -2.45
C ARG A 102 -1.47 -7.51 -3.08
N ALA A 103 -2.30 -6.91 -3.93
CA ALA A 103 -3.36 -7.61 -4.65
C ALA A 103 -2.77 -8.65 -5.62
N GLU A 104 -1.78 -8.27 -6.41
CA GLU A 104 -1.08 -9.15 -7.35
C GLU A 104 -0.39 -10.31 -6.63
N ALA A 105 0.30 -10.05 -5.51
CA ALA A 105 0.94 -11.11 -4.73
C ALA A 105 -0.08 -12.13 -4.21
N ARG A 106 -1.25 -11.68 -3.76
CA ARG A 106 -2.35 -12.56 -3.33
C ARG A 106 -2.91 -13.38 -4.48
N GLN A 107 -3.14 -12.75 -5.63
CA GLN A 107 -3.64 -13.43 -6.81
C GLN A 107 -2.68 -14.52 -7.28
N LYS A 108 -1.39 -14.20 -7.41
CA LYS A 108 -0.36 -15.18 -7.79
C LYS A 108 -0.27 -16.34 -6.80
N LEU A 109 -0.44 -16.08 -5.51
CA LEU A 109 -0.49 -17.13 -4.50
C LEU A 109 -1.70 -18.04 -4.71
N LEU A 110 -2.90 -17.47 -4.93
CA LEU A 110 -4.12 -18.22 -5.20
C LEU A 110 -3.99 -19.11 -6.44
N GLU A 111 -3.46 -18.58 -7.54
CA GLU A 111 -3.22 -19.34 -8.78
C GLU A 111 -2.31 -20.56 -8.56
N LYS A 112 -1.37 -20.48 -7.61
CA LYS A 112 -0.48 -21.60 -7.26
C LYS A 112 -1.10 -22.59 -6.26
N LEU A 113 -2.09 -22.15 -5.48
CA LEU A 113 -2.79 -22.99 -4.52
C LEU A 113 -3.99 -23.72 -5.15
N ASP A 114 -4.62 -23.14 -6.17
CA ASP A 114 -5.75 -23.73 -6.90
C ASP A 114 -5.52 -25.18 -7.37
N PRO A 115 -4.38 -25.56 -7.99
CA PRO A 115 -4.14 -26.96 -8.35
C PRO A 115 -3.98 -27.88 -7.14
N ILE A 116 -3.48 -27.38 -6.01
CA ILE A 116 -3.30 -28.16 -4.77
C ILE A 116 -4.65 -28.44 -4.11
N MET A 117 -5.61 -27.52 -4.25
CA MET A 117 -6.95 -27.64 -3.64
C MET A 117 -7.93 -28.47 -4.46
N LYS A 118 -7.65 -28.69 -5.75
CA LYS A 118 -8.48 -29.51 -6.66
C LYS A 118 -8.12 -31.01 -6.62
N THR A 119 -7.18 -31.40 -5.76
CA THR A 119 -6.78 -32.79 -5.54
C THR A 119 -7.53 -33.35 -4.33
#